data_AF-A0A2E0XEQ2-F1
#
_entry.id   AF-A0A2E0XEQ2-F1
#
_cell.length_a   1.000
_cell.length_b   1.000
_cell.length_c   1.000
_cell.angle_alpha   90.00
_cell.angle_beta   90.00
_cell.angle_gamma   90.00
#
_symmetry.space_group_name_H-M   'P 1'
#
loop_
_entity.id
_entity.type
_entity.pdbx_description
1 polymer ?
#
loop_
_entity_poly.entity_id
_entity_poly.type
_entity_poly.pdbx_seq_one_letter_code
_entity_poly.pdbx_strand_id
1 'polypeptide(L)'
;MAQELSRLWGAGRIAVLIDAVLKKGSWLDMGMFIQNVMLASRGSGSETCPQASLAQYPGIVRQILRLPDSLLLVCGWPSVHRIATTR
;
A
#
# COMPACT_ATOMS: atom_id res chain seq x y z
N MET A 1 9.73 9.58 11.55
CA MET A 1 8.62 8.93 10.80
C MET A 1 8.49 9.40 9.36
N ALA A 2 8.41 10.70 9.04
CA ALA A 2 8.36 11.19 7.65
C ALA A 2 9.62 10.82 6.83
N GLN A 3 10.82 10.88 7.44
CA GLN A 3 12.07 10.41 6.83
C GLN A 3 12.10 8.88 6.62
N GLU A 4 11.64 8.09 7.60
CA GLU A 4 11.50 6.62 7.50
C GLU A 4 10.55 6.24 6.35
N LEU A 5 9.43 6.95 6.25
CA LEU A 5 8.48 6.88 5.14
C LEU A 5 9.17 7.17 3.82
N SER A 6 9.92 8.27 3.69
CA SER A 6 10.63 8.58 2.45
C SER A 6 11.69 7.53 2.08
N ARG A 7 12.32 6.87 3.06
CA ARG A 7 13.39 5.88 2.89
C ARG A 7 12.87 4.48 2.57
N LEU A 8 11.77 4.05 3.19
CA LEU A 8 11.09 2.79 2.91
C LEU A 8 10.29 2.85 1.59
N TRP A 9 9.95 4.05 1.12
CA TRP A 9 9.12 4.29 -0.06
C TRP A 9 9.95 4.81 -1.24
N GLY A 10 10.89 4.02 -1.75
CA GLY A 10 11.63 4.29 -3.00
C GLY A 10 10.77 4.14 -4.28
N ALA A 11 11.43 4.09 -5.46
CA ALA A 11 10.86 4.28 -6.81
C ALA A 11 9.67 3.39 -7.28
N GLY A 12 9.25 2.38 -6.50
CA GLY A 12 8.07 1.56 -6.80
C GLY A 12 7.03 1.66 -5.68
N ARG A 13 6.17 2.69 -5.72
CA ARG A 13 5.19 3.01 -4.67
C ARG A 13 3.79 2.58 -5.09
N ILE A 14 3.12 1.73 -4.31
CA ILE A 14 1.68 1.49 -4.46
C ILE A 14 0.99 1.87 -3.15
N ALA A 15 0.02 2.78 -3.25
CA ALA A 15 -0.88 3.14 -2.16
C ALA A 15 -2.29 2.74 -2.56
N VAL A 16 -2.98 2.01 -1.68
CA VAL A 16 -4.35 1.55 -1.90
C VAL A 16 -5.28 2.45 -1.10
N LEU A 17 -6.20 3.10 -1.81
CA LEU A 17 -7.13 4.09 -1.28
C LEU A 17 -8.56 3.58 -1.49
N ILE A 18 -9.43 3.91 -0.54
CA ILE A 18 -10.86 3.65 -0.64
C ILE A 18 -11.61 4.93 -0.34
N ASP A 19 -12.74 5.16 -1.02
CA ASP A 19 -13.61 6.29 -0.68
C ASP A 19 -14.30 6.04 0.68
N ALA A 20 -14.32 7.07 1.52
CA ALA A 20 -14.88 7.04 2.87
C ALA A 20 -16.39 6.76 2.89
N VAL A 21 -17.11 7.01 1.79
CA VAL A 21 -18.55 6.73 1.70
C VAL A 21 -18.86 5.24 1.53
N LEU A 22 -17.85 4.45 1.13
CA LEU A 22 -18.01 3.02 0.86
C LEU A 22 -18.24 2.22 2.14
N LYS A 23 -19.10 1.20 2.04
CA LYS A 23 -19.56 0.40 3.17
C LYS A 23 -18.71 -0.84 3.36
N LYS A 24 -18.99 -1.60 4.43
CA LYS A 24 -18.24 -2.81 4.83
C LYS A 24 -18.03 -3.83 3.70
N GLY A 25 -18.99 -3.97 2.77
CA GLY A 25 -18.83 -4.85 1.60
C GLY A 25 -17.61 -4.48 0.76
N SER A 26 -17.40 -3.20 0.50
CA SER A 26 -16.25 -2.69 -0.27
C SER A 26 -14.91 -2.92 0.42
N TRP A 27 -14.89 -3.06 1.76
CA TRP A 27 -13.68 -3.42 2.50
C TRP A 27 -13.28 -4.88 2.26
N LEU A 28 -14.27 -5.79 2.12
CA LEU A 28 -14.02 -7.18 1.76
C LEU A 28 -13.46 -7.27 0.33
N ASP A 29 -14.11 -6.57 -0.60
CA ASP A 29 -13.67 -6.51 -2.01
C ASP A 29 -12.24 -5.96 -2.11
N MET A 30 -11.93 -4.95 -1.30
CA MET A 30 -10.59 -4.37 -1.25
C MET A 30 -9.54 -5.37 -0.75
N GLY A 31 -9.87 -6.20 0.23
CA GLY A 31 -8.98 -7.27 0.69
C GLY A 31 -8.67 -8.29 -0.42
N MET A 32 -9.69 -8.70 -1.17
CA MET A 32 -9.52 -9.60 -2.32
C MET A 32 -8.69 -8.95 -3.42
N PHE A 33 -8.93 -7.68 -3.71
CA PHE A 33 -8.16 -6.90 -4.68
C PHE A 33 -6.68 -6.82 -4.31
N ILE A 34 -6.37 -6.46 -3.06
CA ILE A 34 -5.00 -6.38 -2.55
C ILE A 34 -4.28 -7.72 -2.74
N GLN A 35 -4.91 -8.82 -2.35
CA GLN A 35 -4.32 -10.15 -2.49
C GLN A 35 -4.05 -10.52 -3.96
N ASN A 36 -4.96 -10.17 -4.87
CA ASN A 36 -4.77 -10.40 -6.30
C ASN A 36 -3.59 -9.62 -6.87
N VAL A 37 -3.41 -8.36 -6.45
CA VAL A 37 -2.26 -7.55 -6.86
C VAL A 37 -0.95 -8.15 -6.32
N MET A 38 -0.94 -8.64 -5.09
CA MET A 38 0.24 -9.32 -4.53
C MET A 38 0.61 -10.56 -5.33
N LEU A 39 -0.38 -11.39 -5.70
CA LEU A 39 -0.16 -12.60 -6.49
C LEU A 39 0.34 -12.25 -7.91
N ALA A 40 -0.24 -11.23 -8.54
CA ALA A 40 0.18 -10.75 -9.86
C ALA A 40 1.62 -10.24 -9.86
N SER A 41 2.02 -9.52 -8.80
CA SER A 41 3.39 -9.01 -8.63
C SER A 41 4.45 -10.12 -8.64
N ARG A 42 4.11 -11.32 -8.13
CA ARG A 42 5.04 -12.47 -8.14
C ARG A 42 5.40 -12.89 -9.57
N GLY A 43 4.47 -12.75 -10.52
CA GLY A 43 4.69 -13.02 -11.94
C GLY A 43 5.69 -12.07 -12.60
N SER A 44 5.86 -10.86 -12.06
CA SER A 44 6.84 -9.88 -12.55
C SER A 44 8.19 -9.92 -11.80
N GLY A 45 8.42 -10.93 -10.94
CA GLY A 45 9.66 -11.05 -10.16
C GLY A 45 9.75 -10.11 -8.96
N SER A 46 8.66 -9.42 -8.61
CA SER A 46 8.59 -8.52 -7.45
C SER A 46 7.77 -9.17 -6.33
N GLU A 47 8.27 -9.10 -5.11
CA GLU A 47 7.52 -9.48 -3.92
C GLU A 47 6.94 -8.22 -3.26
N THR A 48 5.74 -8.35 -2.72
CA THR A 48 5.02 -7.24 -2.07
C THR A 48 4.54 -7.68 -0.70
N CYS A 49 4.62 -6.79 0.28
CA CYS A 49 4.07 -7.00 1.61
C CYS A 49 3.17 -5.80 1.94
N PRO A 50 1.82 -5.94 1.91
CA PRO A 50 0.92 -4.85 2.26
C PRO A 50 1.08 -4.47 3.73
N GLN A 51 1.36 -3.19 3.98
CA GLN A 51 1.54 -2.67 5.32
C GLN A 51 0.38 -1.76 5.69
N ALA A 52 -0.49 -2.26 6.57
CA ALA A 52 -1.56 -1.46 7.18
C ALA A 52 -1.05 -0.49 8.26
N SER A 53 0.24 -0.59 8.66
CA SER A 53 0.84 0.27 9.68
C SER A 53 0.76 1.76 9.35
N LEU A 54 0.62 2.14 8.07
CA LEU A 54 0.45 3.52 7.63
C LEU A 54 -0.93 4.09 7.91
N ALA A 55 -1.95 3.23 7.96
CA ALA A 55 -3.29 3.65 8.34
C ALA A 55 -3.35 4.12 9.81
N GLN A 56 -2.34 3.82 10.63
CA GLN A 56 -2.23 4.34 12.01
C GLN A 56 -1.86 5.83 12.07
N TYR A 57 -1.34 6.41 10.98
CA TYR A 57 -0.92 7.82 10.92
C TYR A 57 -1.62 8.59 9.78
N PRO A 58 -2.96 8.61 9.73
CA PRO A 58 -3.72 9.08 8.57
C PRO A 58 -3.48 10.56 8.26
N GLY A 59 -3.31 11.40 9.28
CA GLY A 59 -3.04 12.84 9.09
C GLY A 59 -1.70 13.13 8.41
N ILE A 60 -0.65 12.41 8.83
CA ILE A 60 0.71 12.57 8.27
C ILE A 60 0.75 12.05 6.84
N VAL A 61 0.15 10.88 6.59
CA VAL A 61 0.05 10.34 5.23
C VAL A 61 -0.74 11.27 4.32
N ARG A 62 -1.87 11.80 4.80
CA ARG A 62 -2.70 12.76 4.07
C ARG A 62 -1.93 14.02 3.67
N GLN A 63 -1.13 14.59 4.59
CA GLN A 63 -0.29 15.75 4.28
C GLN A 63 0.78 15.44 3.24
N ILE A 64 1.48 14.31 3.38
CA ILE A 64 2.59 13.93 2.48
C ILE A 64 2.08 13.61 1.08
N LEU A 65 0.99 12.83 0.98
CA LEU A 65 0.42 12.38 -0.29
C LEU A 65 -0.63 13.36 -0.86
N ARG A 66 -0.92 14.45 -0.15
CA ARG A 66 -1.93 15.47 -0.51
C ARG A 66 -3.30 14.86 -0.83
N LEU A 67 -3.75 13.93 0.02
CA LEU A 67 -5.01 13.21 -0.20
C LEU A 67 -6.22 14.08 0.17
N PRO A 68 -7.32 14.04 -0.62
CA PRO A 68 -8.59 14.69 -0.28
C PRO A 68 -9.32 13.93 0.83
N ASP A 69 -10.08 14.64 1.68
CA ASP A 69 -10.72 14.08 2.88
C ASP A 69 -11.69 12.93 2.61
N SER A 70 -12.20 12.84 1.38
CA SER A 70 -13.03 11.72 0.91
C SER A 70 -12.29 10.39 0.79
N LEU A 71 -10.95 10.37 0.77
CA LEU A 71 -10.18 9.14 0.62
C LEU A 71 -9.57 8.69 1.94
N LEU A 72 -9.66 7.39 2.18
CA LEU A 72 -9.01 6.67 3.27
C LEU A 72 -7.89 5.83 2.71
N LEU A 73 -6.72 5.87 3.37
CA LEU A 73 -5.62 4.97 3.08
C LEU A 73 -5.92 3.60 3.72
N VAL A 74 -6.00 2.56 2.90
CA VAL A 74 -6.18 1.18 3.35
C VAL A 74 -4.84 0.57 3.73
N CYS A 75 -3.91 0.56 2.79
CA CYS A 75 -2.56 0.07 3.02
C CYS A 75 -1.58 0.69 2.03
N GLY A 76 -0.32 0.50 2.34
CA GLY A 76 0.78 0.92 1.50
C GLY A 76 1.80 -0.18 1.37
N TRP A 77 2.48 -0.28 0.22
CA TRP A 77 3.65 -1.14 0.14
C TRP A 77 4.71 -0.62 -0.83
N PRO A 78 5.99 -0.88 -0.52
CA PRO A 78 7.05 -0.82 -1.51
C PRO A 78 6.97 -2.05 -2.42
N SER A 79 7.22 -1.86 -3.72
CA SER A 79 7.57 -2.96 -4.61
C SER A 79 9.02 -3.36 -4.32
N VAL A 80 9.24 -4.57 -3.81
CA VAL A 80 10.57 -5.08 -3.51
C VAL A 80 10.94 -6.10 -4.57
N HIS A 81 12.08 -5.91 -5.24
CA HIS A 81 12.61 -6.93 -6.14
C HIS A 81 13.07 -8.12 -5.32
N ARG A 82 12.74 -9.33 -5.78
CA ARG A 82 13.25 -10.54 -5.15
C ARG A 82 14.78 -10.51 -5.21
N ILE A 83 15.42 -10.53 -4.03
CA ILE A 83 16.86 -10.80 -3.95
C ILE A 83 17.01 -12.27 -4.32
N ALA A 84 17.60 -12.56 -5.47
CA ALA A 84 17.91 -13.92 -5.87
C ALA A 84 18.89 -14.51 -4.86
N THR A 85 18.41 -15.39 -3.98
CA THR A 85 19.29 -16.24 -3.19
C THR A 85 19.94 -17.22 -4.17
N THR A 86 21.20 -16.97 -4.53
CA THR A 86 22.04 -17.96 -5.20
C THR A 86 22.05 -19.23 -4.35
N ARG A 87 21.44 -20.29 -4.88
CA ARG A 87 21.81 -21.66 -4.51
C ARG A 87 23.00 -22.08 -5.34
#